data_AF-W2EUA5-F1
#
_entry.id   AF-W2EUA5-F1
#
_cell.length_a   1.000
_cell.length_b   1.000
_cell.length_c   1.000
_cell.angle_alpha   90.00
_cell.angle_beta   90.00
_cell.angle_gamma   90.00
#
_symmetry.space_group_name_H-M   'P 1'
#
loop_
_entity.id
_entity.type
_entity.pdbx_description
1 polymer ?
#
loop_
_entity_poly.entity_id
_entity_poly.type
_entity_poly.pdbx_seq_one_letter_code
_entity_poly.pdbx_strand_id
1 'polypeptide(L)'
;MNGDQVNVRWMTEREYAKLMGAGKYKLDGLRRNQALFGFGDAVCVDVVEWLAKHYLRPLVDVAELKRASSGAQMPSEHRVCSAG
;
A
#
# COMPACT_ATOMS: atom_id res chain seq x y z
N MET A 1 -9.70 50.07 15.86
CA MET A 1 -9.97 48.79 15.19
C MET A 1 -8.71 47.95 15.35
N ASN A 2 -8.71 46.99 16.27
CA ASN A 2 -7.60 46.05 16.40
C ASN A 2 -7.65 45.15 15.16
N GLY A 3 -6.73 45.36 14.22
CA GLY A 3 -6.59 44.48 13.07
C GLY A 3 -6.11 43.12 13.57
N ASP A 4 -6.93 42.09 13.43
CA ASP A 4 -6.57 40.73 13.79
C ASP A 4 -5.30 40.32 13.03
N GLN A 5 -4.20 40.15 13.77
CA GLN A 5 -2.93 39.74 13.18
C GLN A 5 -2.97 38.26 12.85
N VAL A 6 -2.98 37.94 11.56
CA VAL A 6 -2.86 36.57 11.08
C VAL A 6 -1.41 36.11 11.19
N ASN A 7 -1.15 35.08 12.00
CA ASN A 7 0.16 34.46 12.15
C ASN A 7 0.28 33.22 11.25
N VAL A 8 1.18 33.26 10.27
CA VAL A 8 1.44 32.16 9.32
C VAL A 8 2.81 31.55 9.59
N ARG A 9 2.90 30.21 9.56
CA ARG A 9 4.17 29.46 9.61
C ARG A 9 4.13 28.22 8.74
N TRP A 10 5.30 27.69 8.42
CA TRP A 10 5.44 26.37 7.82
C TRP A 10 4.99 25.25 8.76
N MET A 11 4.48 24.17 8.17
CA MET A 11 4.23 22.92 8.89
C MET A 11 5.54 22.26 9.33
N THR A 12 5.50 21.61 10.47
CA THR A 12 6.55 20.74 11.00
C THR A 12 6.55 19.39 10.27
N GLU A 13 7.66 18.68 10.32
CA GLU A 13 7.79 17.32 9.80
C GLU A 13 6.72 16.36 10.35
N ARG A 14 6.29 16.54 11.61
CA ARG A 14 5.23 15.74 12.22
C ARG A 14 3.83 16.10 11.69
N GLU A 15 3.59 17.37 11.41
CA GLU A 15 2.34 17.83 10.78
C GLU A 15 2.24 17.28 9.35
N TYR A 16 3.34 17.31 8.60
CA TYR A 16 3.44 16.66 7.29
C TYR A 16 3.20 15.15 7.37
N ALA A 17 3.85 14.45 8.30
CA ALA A 17 3.63 13.02 8.49
C ALA A 17 2.15 12.67 8.73
N LYS A 18 1.46 13.45 9.58
CA LYS A 18 0.03 13.28 9.83
C LYS A 18 -0.82 13.57 8.60
N LEU A 19 -0.49 14.62 7.85
CA LEU A 19 -1.19 14.96 6.61
C LEU A 19 -1.13 13.81 5.59
N MET A 20 0.00 13.10 5.51
CA MET A 20 0.19 11.96 4.62
C MET A 20 -0.35 10.63 5.19
N GLY A 21 -1.03 10.63 6.34
CA GLY A 21 -1.50 9.39 7.01
C GLY A 21 -0.39 8.61 7.73
N ALA A 22 0.84 9.12 7.75
CA ALA A 22 2.02 8.52 8.38
C ALA A 22 2.30 9.06 9.81
N GLY A 23 1.28 9.53 10.53
CA GLY A 23 1.45 10.22 11.82
C GLY A 23 2.13 9.41 12.94
N LYS A 24 2.17 8.07 12.80
CA LYS A 24 2.86 7.14 13.72
C LYS A 24 4.29 6.80 13.28
N TYR A 25 4.76 7.32 12.15
CA TYR A 25 6.10 7.08 11.66
C TYR A 25 7.15 7.72 12.58
N LYS A 26 8.22 6.98 12.87
CA LYS A 26 9.30 7.46 13.73
C LYS A 26 10.25 8.34 12.92
N LEU A 27 10.47 9.56 13.40
CA LEU A 27 11.37 10.55 12.77
C LEU A 27 12.73 10.64 13.47
N ASP A 28 13.02 9.69 14.37
CA ASP A 28 14.23 9.68 15.17
C ASP A 28 15.46 9.54 14.27
N GLY A 29 16.46 10.41 14.47
CA GLY A 29 17.70 10.40 13.70
C GLY A 29 17.64 11.07 12.32
N LEU A 30 16.48 11.55 11.87
CA LEU A 30 16.35 12.29 10.62
C LEU A 30 16.60 13.79 10.82
N ARG A 31 17.31 14.42 9.89
CA ARG A 31 17.35 15.89 9.83
C ARG A 31 15.99 16.41 9.34
N ARG A 32 15.56 17.55 9.86
CA ARG A 32 14.30 18.20 9.49
C ARG A 32 14.08 18.28 7.97
N ASN A 33 15.06 18.75 7.22
CA ASN A 33 14.93 18.89 5.76
C ASN A 33 14.75 17.53 5.06
N GLN A 34 15.40 16.46 5.55
CA GLN A 34 15.22 15.11 5.00
C GLN A 34 13.79 14.62 5.22
N ALA A 35 13.23 14.86 6.41
CA ALA A 35 11.85 14.49 6.70
C ALA A 35 10.86 15.31 5.84
N LEU A 36 11.08 16.62 5.67
CA LEU A 36 10.21 17.46 4.84
C LEU A 36 10.26 17.05 3.36
N PHE A 37 11.45 16.80 2.80
CA PHE A 37 11.56 16.34 1.42
C PHE A 37 10.99 14.93 1.25
N GLY A 38 11.24 14.02 2.20
CA GLY A 38 10.73 12.65 2.19
C GLY A 38 9.23 12.52 2.45
N PHE A 39 8.57 13.55 2.97
CA PHE A 39 7.11 13.61 2.99
C PHE A 39 6.53 14.38 1.81
N GLY A 40 7.34 15.17 1.11
CA GLY A 40 6.93 15.87 -0.12
C GLY A 40 6.83 14.94 -1.34
N ASP A 41 7.63 13.88 -1.38
CA ASP A 41 7.58 12.81 -2.40
C ASP A 41 6.74 11.60 -1.97
N ALA A 42 6.26 11.57 -0.73
CA ALA A 42 5.45 10.49 -0.20
C ALA A 42 4.04 10.44 -0.83
N VAL A 43 3.40 9.29 -0.68
CA VAL A 43 1.99 9.06 -1.04
C VAL A 43 1.09 9.13 0.21
N CYS A 44 -0.18 9.46 0.01
CA CYS A 44 -1.16 9.44 1.10
C CYS A 44 -1.46 8.00 1.52
N VAL A 45 -1.02 7.63 2.73
CA VAL A 45 -1.10 6.26 3.27
C VAL A 45 -2.53 5.74 3.28
N ASP A 46 -3.49 6.57 3.68
CA ASP A 46 -4.90 6.18 3.79
C ASP A 46 -5.50 5.79 2.43
N VAL A 47 -5.09 6.50 1.36
CA VAL A 47 -5.54 6.20 -0.02
C VAL A 47 -4.95 4.88 -0.49
N VAL A 48 -3.66 4.66 -0.23
CA VAL A 48 -2.99 3.39 -0.59
C VAL A 48 -3.62 2.23 0.18
N GLU A 49 -3.92 2.40 1.46
CA GLU A 49 -4.60 1.38 2.26
C GLU A 49 -5.98 1.04 1.67
N TRP A 50 -6.76 2.05 1.30
CA TRP A 50 -8.06 1.86 0.65
C TRP A 50 -7.91 1.10 -0.67
N LEU A 51 -6.99 1.52 -1.55
CA LEU A 51 -6.75 0.85 -2.83
C LEU A 51 -6.33 -0.60 -2.62
N ALA A 52 -5.47 -0.83 -1.62
CA ALA A 52 -5.02 -2.15 -1.29
C ALA A 52 -6.21 -3.04 -0.89
N LYS A 53 -7.08 -2.57 0.00
CA LYS A 53 -8.30 -3.27 0.48
C LYS A 53 -9.32 -3.53 -0.63
N HIS A 54 -9.63 -2.53 -1.45
CA HIS A 54 -10.79 -2.58 -2.34
C HIS A 54 -10.44 -2.92 -3.79
N TYR A 55 -9.17 -2.79 -4.19
CA TYR A 55 -8.73 -3.08 -5.54
C TYR A 55 -7.74 -4.24 -5.56
N LEU A 56 -6.67 -4.18 -4.77
CA LEU A 56 -5.61 -5.20 -4.85
C LEU A 56 -6.01 -6.54 -4.23
N ARG A 57 -6.65 -6.55 -3.05
CA ARG A 57 -7.08 -7.81 -2.41
C ARG A 57 -8.01 -8.65 -3.30
N PRO A 58 -9.11 -8.10 -3.87
CA PRO A 58 -9.99 -8.87 -4.73
C PRO A 58 -9.27 -9.48 -5.95
N LEU A 59 -8.32 -8.75 -6.54
CA LEU A 59 -7.55 -9.24 -7.68
C LEU A 59 -6.62 -10.40 -7.30
N VAL A 60 -6.00 -10.33 -6.12
CA VAL A 60 -5.17 -11.42 -5.59
C VAL A 60 -6.06 -12.63 -5.30
N ASP A 61 -7.20 -12.46 -4.65
CA ASP A 61 -8.11 -13.57 -4.33
C ASP A 61 -8.55 -14.30 -5.61
N VAL A 62 -8.95 -13.56 -6.66
CA VAL A 62 -9.31 -14.16 -7.96
C VAL A 62 -8.12 -14.90 -8.59
N ALA A 63 -6.91 -14.37 -8.48
CA ALA A 63 -5.72 -15.02 -9.00
C ALA A 63 -5.42 -16.33 -8.26
N GLU A 64 -5.54 -16.34 -6.92
CA GLU A 64 -5.33 -17.54 -6.10
C GLU A 64 -6.40 -18.61 -6.38
N LEU A 65 -7.68 -18.23 -6.53
CA LEU A 65 -8.74 -19.17 -6.94
C LEU A 65 -8.45 -19.79 -8.31
N LYS A 66 -8.02 -18.99 -9.29
CA LYS A 66 -7.65 -19.49 -10.62
C LYS A 66 -6.52 -20.51 -10.51
N ARG A 67 -5.47 -20.21 -9.75
CA ARG A 67 -4.35 -21.14 -9.53
C ARG A 67 -4.79 -22.45 -8.87
N ALA A 68 -5.64 -22.39 -7.86
CA ALA A 68 -6.20 -23.58 -7.21
C ALA A 68 -7.01 -24.45 -8.18
N SER A 69 -7.81 -23.81 -9.05
CA SER A 69 -8.60 -24.54 -10.07
C SER A 69 -7.75 -25.14 -11.20
N SER A 70 -6.59 -24.54 -11.53
CA SER A 70 -5.66 -25.07 -12.53
C SER A 70 -4.85 -26.29 -12.05
N GLY A 71 -4.86 -26.59 -10.75
CA GLY A 71 -4.18 -27.76 -10.16
C GLY A 71 -4.91 -29.09 -10.31
N ALA A 72 -6.13 -29.11 -10.86
CA ALA A 72 -6.93 -30.32 -11.07
C ALA A 72 -6.76 -30.90 -12.49
N GLN A 73 -5.53 -31.15 -12.93
CA GLN A 73 -5.29 -32.03 -14.08
C GLN A 73 -5.20 -33.47 -13.57
N MET A 74 -6.32 -34.19 -13.60
CA MET A 74 -6.32 -35.64 -13.39
C MET A 74 -5.48 -36.29 -14.51
N PRO A 75 -4.46 -37.10 -14.20
CA PRO A 75 -3.71 -37.81 -15.23
C PRO A 75 -4.63 -38.88 -15.82
N SER A 76 -4.87 -38.81 -17.13
CA SER A 76 -5.61 -39.84 -17.87
C SER A 76 -4.87 -41.17 -17.76
N GLU A 77 -5.59 -42.18 -17.31
CA GLU A 77 -5.14 -43.55 -17.11
C GLU A 77 -4.27 -44.04 -18.28
N HIS A 78 -3.05 -44.48 -17.97
CA HIS A 78 -2.23 -45.24 -18.90
C HIS A 78 -2.96 -46.56 -19.21
N ARG A 79 -3.72 -46.57 -20.30
CA ARG A 79 -4.22 -47.81 -20.89
C ARG A 79 -3.02 -48.62 -21.38
N VAL A 80 -2.63 -49.61 -20.59
CA VAL A 80 -1.72 -50.68 -20.99
C VAL A 80 -2.36 -51.39 -22.19
N CYS A 81 -1.84 -51.15 -23.39
CA CYS A 81 -2.09 -52.03 -24.53
C CYS A 81 -1.22 -53.27 -24.34
N SER A 82 -1.82 -54.35 -23.85
CA SER A 82 -1.25 -55.69 -23.92
C SER A 82 -1.09 -56.10 -25.39
N ALA A 83 0.16 -56.24 -25.83
CA ALA A 83 0.49 -56.86 -27.10
C ALA A 83 0.19 -58.37 -27.03
N GLY A 84 -0.63 -58.84 -27.97
CA GLY A 84 -0.81 -60.24 -28.34
C GLY A 84 -0.52 -60.40 -29.83
#